data_AF-A0A1H4IRA5-F1
#
_entry.id   AF-A0A1H4IRA5-F1
#
_cell.length_a   1.000
_cell.length_b   1.000
_cell.length_c   1.000
_cell.angle_alpha   90.00
_cell.angle_beta   90.00
_cell.angle_gamma   90.00
#
_symmetry.space_group_name_H-M   'P 1'
#
loop_
_entity.id
_entity.type
_entity.pdbx_description
1 polymer ?
#
loop_
_entity_poly.entity_id
_entity_poly.type
_entity_poly.pdbx_seq_one_letter_code
_entity_poly.pdbx_strand_id
1 'polypeptide(L)'
;MQNQETNSVNNLLKAIQTYFEAIHFCDIEKLNKVFHESSSLFDVDNQNIFVEAIESFSKDVGGRVSPASKGQELDAEILMIDWLSSVCTTVKVRIRAHQNVFVDHLGFVNGENGWQIVSKIWHLERVIK
;
A
#
# COMPACT_ATOMS: atom_id res chain seq x y z
N MET A 1 2.59 -6.06 28.44
CA MET A 1 2.87 -4.85 27.62
C MET A 1 3.80 -5.20 26.45
N GLN A 2 5.04 -5.67 26.66
CA GLN A 2 5.96 -6.08 25.56
C GLN A 2 5.35 -7.04 24.51
N ASN A 3 4.62 -8.08 24.93
CA ASN A 3 4.03 -9.04 23.97
C ASN A 3 2.90 -8.45 23.10
N GLN A 4 2.19 -7.42 23.57
CA GLN A 4 1.11 -6.78 22.80
C GLN A 4 1.66 -5.82 21.76
N GLU A 5 2.71 -5.06 22.10
CA GLU A 5 3.42 -4.18 21.16
C GLU A 5 4.11 -5.00 20.05
N THR A 6 4.81 -6.08 20.40
CA THR A 6 5.42 -6.99 19.41
C THR A 6 4.38 -7.60 18.47
N ASN A 7 3.21 -7.98 18.99
CA ASN A 7 2.11 -8.48 18.16
C ASN A 7 1.54 -7.39 17.24
N SER A 8 1.46 -6.15 17.71
CA SER A 8 1.00 -5.01 16.90
C SER A 8 1.93 -4.73 15.72
N VAL A 9 3.25 -4.70 15.95
CA VAL A 9 4.25 -4.51 14.89
C VAL A 9 4.19 -5.67 13.88
N ASN A 10 4.13 -6.92 14.36
CA ASN A 10 3.99 -8.07 13.46
C ASN A 10 2.72 -8.02 12.62
N ASN A 11 1.62 -7.53 13.17
CA ASN A 11 0.37 -7.37 12.43
C ASN A 11 0.44 -6.23 11.41
N LEU A 12 1.13 -5.13 11.72
CA LEU A 12 1.41 -4.06 10.75
C LEU A 12 2.25 -4.59 9.58
N LEU A 13 3.33 -5.33 9.87
CA LEU A 13 4.18 -5.92 8.82
C LEU A 13 3.41 -6.88 7.92
N LYS A 14 2.47 -7.67 8.47
CA LYS A 14 1.56 -8.51 7.69
C LYS A 14 0.60 -7.69 6.80
N ALA A 15 0.10 -6.57 7.30
CA ALA A 15 -0.74 -5.67 6.51
C ALA A 15 0.05 -5.05 5.35
N ILE A 16 1.28 -4.59 5.60
CA ILE A 16 2.18 -4.08 4.55
C ILE A 16 2.48 -5.16 3.50
N GLN A 17 2.77 -6.40 3.94
CA GLN A 17 2.97 -7.53 3.03
C GLN A 17 1.71 -7.82 2.20
N THR A 18 0.52 -7.74 2.81
CA THR A 18 -0.76 -7.90 2.10
C THR A 18 -0.92 -6.84 1.02
N TYR A 19 -0.51 -5.59 1.29
CA TYR A 19 -0.49 -4.53 0.28
C TYR A 19 0.47 -4.84 -0.88
N PHE A 20 1.69 -5.31 -0.59
CA PHE A 20 2.64 -5.69 -1.64
C PHE A 20 2.10 -6.81 -2.53
N GLU A 21 1.52 -7.85 -1.93
CA GLU A 21 0.90 -8.95 -2.66
C GLU A 21 -0.30 -8.49 -3.48
N ALA A 22 -1.14 -7.60 -2.94
CA ALA A 22 -2.28 -7.06 -3.67
C ALA A 22 -1.85 -6.38 -4.97
N ILE A 23 -0.80 -5.56 -4.94
CA ILE A 23 -0.25 -4.90 -6.12
C ILE A 23 0.46 -5.90 -7.05
N HIS A 24 1.23 -6.83 -6.49
CA HIS A 24 2.02 -7.79 -7.26
C HIS A 24 1.17 -8.82 -8.03
N PHE A 25 0.09 -9.29 -7.41
CA PHE A 25 -0.82 -10.27 -7.97
C PHE A 25 -2.05 -9.63 -8.64
N CYS A 26 -2.23 -8.31 -8.53
CA CYS A 26 -3.49 -7.62 -8.88
C CYS A 26 -4.70 -8.21 -8.14
N ASP A 27 -4.51 -8.56 -6.86
CA ASP A 27 -5.52 -9.20 -6.02
C ASP A 27 -6.38 -8.14 -5.31
N ILE A 28 -7.59 -7.92 -5.85
CA ILE A 28 -8.54 -6.93 -5.34
C ILE A 28 -9.10 -7.30 -3.97
N GLU A 29 -9.15 -8.59 -3.60
CA GLU A 29 -9.64 -9.01 -2.29
C GLU A 29 -8.64 -8.63 -1.20
N LYS A 30 -7.34 -8.89 -1.44
CA LYS A 30 -6.26 -8.42 -0.56
C LYS A 30 -6.23 -6.90 -0.48
N LEU A 31 -6.42 -6.22 -1.61
CA LEU A 31 -6.42 -4.76 -1.66
C LEU A 31 -7.56 -4.17 -0.82
N ASN A 32 -8.79 -4.63 -1.03
CA ASN A 32 -9.96 -4.14 -0.30
C ASN A 32 -9.92 -4.52 1.18
N LYS A 33 -9.22 -5.59 1.55
CA LYS A 33 -8.99 -5.95 2.96
C LYS A 33 -8.02 -5.01 3.66
N VAL A 34 -6.94 -4.62 3.00
CA VAL A 34 -5.88 -3.80 3.63
C VAL A 34 -6.20 -2.31 3.61
N PHE A 35 -7.08 -1.83 2.73
CA PHE A 35 -7.58 -0.46 2.76
C PHE A 35 -8.86 -0.32 3.58
N HIS A 36 -9.05 0.82 4.22
CA HIS A 36 -10.34 1.22 4.74
C HIS A 36 -11.26 1.65 3.59
N GLU A 37 -12.56 1.36 3.64
CA GLU A 37 -13.51 1.64 2.54
C GLU A 37 -13.62 3.13 2.19
N SER A 38 -13.42 4.01 3.17
CA SER A 38 -13.42 5.47 2.98
C SER A 38 -12.02 6.05 2.69
N SER A 39 -11.04 5.21 2.40
CA SER A 39 -9.68 5.69 2.12
C SER A 39 -9.58 6.39 0.77
N SER A 40 -8.56 7.22 0.63
CA SER A 40 -8.28 7.95 -0.60
C SER A 40 -6.80 7.95 -0.93
N LEU A 41 -6.53 7.99 -2.22
CA LEU A 41 -5.20 8.03 -2.82
C LEU A 41 -5.00 9.39 -3.49
N PHE A 42 -3.78 9.90 -3.40
CA PHE A 42 -3.40 11.21 -3.92
C PHE A 42 -2.10 11.11 -4.70
N ASP A 43 -2.02 11.86 -5.80
CA ASP A 43 -0.78 12.20 -6.51
C ASP A 43 -0.96 13.57 -7.18
N VAL A 44 0.10 14.09 -7.79
CA VAL A 44 0.06 15.24 -8.67
C VAL A 44 0.33 14.79 -10.09
N ASP A 45 -0.70 14.86 -10.93
CA ASP A 45 -0.57 14.62 -12.37
C ASP A 45 -0.74 15.95 -13.13
N ASN A 46 0.20 16.26 -14.03
CA ASN A 46 0.19 17.48 -14.83
C ASN A 46 -0.06 18.78 -14.01
N GLN A 47 0.54 18.88 -12.81
CA GLN A 47 0.39 19.97 -11.84
C GLN A 47 -1.00 20.08 -11.17
N ASN A 48 -1.92 19.15 -11.45
CA ASN A 48 -3.21 19.08 -10.79
C ASN A 48 -3.20 18.00 -9.70
N ILE A 49 -3.85 18.30 -8.58
CA ILE A 49 -4.06 17.30 -7.53
C ILE A 49 -5.04 16.25 -8.07
N PHE A 50 -4.57 15.01 -8.16
CA PHE A 50 -5.39 13.85 -8.43
C PHE A 50 -5.86 13.25 -7.10
N VAL A 51 -7.15 12.94 -7.01
CA VAL A 51 -7.75 12.27 -5.85
C VAL A 51 -8.53 11.07 -6.35
N GLU A 52 -8.28 9.92 -5.75
CA GLU A 52 -8.92 8.67 -6.11
C GLU A 52 -9.45 7.94 -4.88
N ALA A 53 -10.71 7.50 -4.92
CA ALA A 53 -11.28 6.64 -3.90
C ALA A 53 -10.78 5.20 -4.08
N ILE A 54 -10.66 4.44 -2.98
CA ILE A 54 -10.22 3.04 -3.04
C ILE A 54 -11.05 2.17 -3.98
N GLU A 55 -12.36 2.40 -4.12
CA GLU A 55 -13.20 1.66 -5.05
C GLU A 55 -12.73 1.81 -6.51
N SER A 56 -12.32 3.02 -6.90
CA SER A 56 -11.77 3.30 -8.24
C SER A 56 -10.42 2.61 -8.40
N PHE A 57 -9.51 2.79 -7.43
CA PHE A 57 -8.19 2.19 -7.47
C PHE A 57 -8.25 0.65 -7.52
N SER A 58 -9.21 0.05 -6.83
CA SER A 58 -9.44 -1.40 -6.83
C SER A 58 -9.88 -1.92 -8.20
N LYS A 59 -10.77 -1.20 -8.90
CA LYS A 59 -11.15 -1.50 -10.29
C LYS A 59 -9.95 -1.41 -11.23
N ASP A 60 -9.15 -0.37 -11.07
CA ASP A 60 -7.92 -0.17 -11.83
C ASP A 60 -6.92 -1.31 -11.63
N VAL A 61 -6.70 -1.76 -10.39
CA VAL A 61 -5.82 -2.88 -10.09
C VAL A 61 -6.37 -4.18 -10.68
N GLY A 62 -7.67 -4.45 -10.56
CA GLY A 62 -8.32 -5.65 -11.10
C GLY A 62 -8.31 -5.73 -12.63
N GLY A 63 -8.20 -4.59 -13.33
CA GLY A 63 -8.09 -4.54 -14.79
C GLY A 63 -6.67 -4.70 -15.35
N ARG A 64 -5.64 -4.70 -14.49
CA ARG A 64 -4.24 -4.78 -14.91
C ARG A 64 -3.79 -6.22 -15.14
N VAL A 65 -2.84 -6.39 -16.05
CA VAL A 65 -2.04 -7.61 -16.11
C VAL A 65 -1.06 -7.57 -14.94
N SER A 66 -1.08 -8.60 -14.08
CA SER A 66 -0.26 -8.58 -12.87
C SER A 66 1.23 -8.77 -13.17
N PRO A 67 2.14 -8.12 -12.41
CA PRO A 67 3.57 -8.42 -12.46
C PRO A 67 3.88 -9.92 -12.33
N ALA A 68 3.22 -10.60 -11.40
CA ALA A 68 3.38 -12.03 -11.18
C ALA A 68 3.07 -12.87 -12.44
N SER A 69 2.00 -12.52 -13.18
CA SER A 69 1.63 -13.23 -14.42
C SER A 69 2.66 -13.06 -15.56
N LYS A 70 3.57 -12.09 -15.43
CA LYS A 70 4.70 -11.87 -16.34
C LYS A 70 6.00 -12.49 -15.84
N GLY A 71 5.95 -13.26 -14.76
CA GLY A 71 7.13 -13.87 -14.14
C GLY A 71 8.04 -12.86 -13.44
N GLN A 72 7.53 -11.66 -13.13
CA GLN A 72 8.26 -10.74 -12.25
C GLN A 72 8.20 -11.30 -10.82
N GLU A 73 9.32 -11.29 -10.11
CA GLU A 73 9.34 -11.53 -8.67
C GLU A 73 8.75 -10.33 -7.91
N LEU A 74 8.33 -10.56 -6.66
CA LEU A 74 7.89 -9.49 -5.77
C LEU A 74 9.10 -8.61 -5.40
N ASP A 75 9.11 -7.39 -5.94
CA ASP A 75 10.17 -6.41 -5.75
C ASP A 75 9.58 -5.20 -5.02
N ALA A 76 9.66 -5.26 -3.69
CA ALA A 76 9.11 -4.26 -2.78
C ALA A 76 9.92 -4.21 -1.47
N GLU A 77 9.97 -3.04 -0.84
CA GLU A 77 10.67 -2.83 0.43
C GLU A 77 10.00 -1.75 1.29
N ILE A 78 10.19 -1.86 2.60
CA ILE A 78 9.82 -0.83 3.58
C ILE A 78 11.01 0.09 3.77
N LEU A 79 10.82 1.38 3.49
CA LEU A 79 11.85 2.40 3.62
C LEU A 79 11.83 3.07 5.00
N MET A 80 10.64 3.24 5.57
CA MET A 80 10.45 3.88 6.86
C MET A 80 9.12 3.47 7.47
N ILE A 81 9.10 3.36 8.80
CA ILE A 81 7.88 3.31 9.61
C ILE A 81 8.01 4.42 10.66
N ASP A 82 7.12 5.40 10.62
CA ASP A 82 7.04 6.49 11.58
C ASP A 82 5.76 6.35 12.40
N TRP A 83 5.91 6.25 13.72
CA TRP A 83 4.81 5.96 14.63
C TRP A 83 4.29 7.26 15.23
N LEU A 84 3.06 7.63 14.87
CA LEU A 84 2.35 8.73 15.52
C LEU A 84 1.86 8.31 16.92
N SER A 85 1.47 7.05 17.07
CA SER A 85 1.06 6.42 18.34
C SER A 85 1.18 4.89 18.20
N SER A 86 0.84 4.12 19.24
CA SER A 86 0.82 2.64 19.16
C SER A 86 -0.21 2.06 18.17
N VAL A 87 -1.12 2.90 17.65
CA VAL A 87 -2.21 2.51 16.75
C VAL A 87 -2.28 3.34 15.46
N CYS A 88 -1.37 4.30 15.26
CA CYS A 88 -1.32 5.15 14.07
C CYS A 88 0.11 5.27 13.56
N THR A 89 0.34 5.03 12.27
CA THR A 89 1.68 5.10 11.67
C THR A 89 1.64 5.55 10.22
N THR A 90 2.70 6.23 9.79
CA THR A 90 3.00 6.45 8.37
C THR A 90 4.10 5.47 7.96
N VAL A 91 3.85 4.71 6.89
CA VAL A 91 4.81 3.77 6.31
C VAL A 91 5.22 4.28 4.94
N LYS A 92 6.52 4.45 4.72
CA LYS A 92 7.07 4.71 3.39
C LYS A 92 7.53 3.40 2.78
N VAL A 93 7.02 3.06 1.60
CA VAL A 93 7.40 1.84 0.88
C VAL A 93 7.89 2.17 -0.53
N ARG A 94 8.65 1.24 -1.11
CA ARG A 94 8.95 1.21 -2.54
C ARG A 94 8.44 -0.09 -3.12
N ILE A 95 7.79 -0.03 -4.28
CA ILE A 95 7.27 -1.22 -4.97
C ILE A 95 7.44 -1.08 -6.48
N ARG A 96 7.82 -2.18 -7.13
CA ARG A 96 7.91 -2.26 -8.58
C ARG A 96 6.71 -3.01 -9.17
N ALA A 97 6.02 -2.37 -10.11
CA ALA A 97 5.04 -2.99 -10.98
C ALA A 97 5.46 -2.84 -12.44
N HIS A 98 5.86 -3.96 -13.06
CA HIS A 98 6.44 -4.01 -14.40
C HIS A 98 7.73 -3.18 -14.50
N GLN A 99 7.71 -2.10 -15.29
CA GLN A 99 8.85 -1.18 -15.41
C GLN A 99 8.77 -0.03 -14.40
N ASN A 100 7.61 0.21 -13.79
CA ASN A 100 7.39 1.36 -12.94
C ASN A 100 7.78 1.03 -11.49
N VAL A 101 8.61 1.89 -10.90
CA VAL A 101 8.96 1.83 -9.47
C VAL A 101 8.29 3.02 -8.78
N PHE A 102 7.39 2.71 -7.86
CA PHE A 102 6.65 3.68 -7.09
C PHE A 102 7.21 3.80 -5.67
N VAL A 103 7.06 4.99 -5.09
CA VAL A 103 7.25 5.22 -3.67
C VAL A 103 5.93 5.73 -3.10
N ASP A 104 5.45 5.08 -2.06
CA ASP A 104 4.18 5.42 -1.41
C ASP A 104 4.42 5.83 0.04
N HIS A 105 3.71 6.87 0.49
CA HIS A 105 3.41 7.08 1.90
C HIS A 105 2.02 6.52 2.19
N LEU A 106 1.96 5.52 3.06
CA LEU A 106 0.75 4.85 3.50
C LEU A 106 0.44 5.26 4.94
N GLY A 107 -0.69 5.94 5.13
CA GLY A 107 -1.23 6.21 6.46
C GLY A 107 -1.99 4.99 6.96
N PHE A 108 -1.50 4.36 8.01
CA PHE A 108 -2.10 3.19 8.65
C PHE A 108 -2.71 3.54 10.00
N VAL A 109 -3.88 2.96 10.29
CA VAL A 109 -4.51 2.97 11.62
C VAL A 109 -4.89 1.56 12.03
N ASN A 110 -4.80 1.25 13.32
CA ASN A 110 -5.19 -0.03 13.89
C ASN A 110 -6.54 0.08 14.60
N GLY A 111 -7.61 -0.31 13.90
CA GLY A 111 -8.99 -0.26 14.38
C GLY A 111 -9.55 -1.64 14.72
N GLU A 112 -10.88 -1.74 14.75
CA GLU A 112 -11.60 -3.00 15.04
C GLU A 112 -11.25 -4.11 14.03
N ASN A 113 -10.97 -3.75 12.78
CA ASN A 113 -10.60 -4.67 11.70
C ASN A 113 -9.08 -4.89 11.59
N GLY A 114 -8.30 -4.42 12.58
CA GLY A 114 -6.84 -4.45 12.54
C GLY A 114 -6.23 -3.26 11.79
N TRP A 115 -4.98 -3.44 11.33
CA TRP A 115 -4.25 -2.42 10.58
C TRP A 115 -4.82 -2.25 9.17
N GLN A 116 -5.29 -1.04 8.87
CA GLN A 116 -5.79 -0.67 7.54
C GLN A 116 -5.16 0.63 7.05
N ILE A 117 -4.98 0.75 5.74
CA ILE A 117 -4.56 1.95 5.04
C ILE A 117 -5.76 2.88 4.92
N VAL A 118 -5.64 4.09 5.48
CA VAL A 118 -6.69 5.14 5.41
C VAL A 118 -6.33 6.25 4.43
N SER A 119 -5.05 6.39 4.07
CA SER A 119 -4.60 7.32 3.05
C SER A 119 -3.36 6.81 2.34
N LYS A 120 -3.22 7.14 1.07
CA LYS A 120 -2.00 6.89 0.30
C LYS A 120 -1.62 8.13 -0.50
N ILE A 121 -0.36 8.53 -0.44
CA ILE A 121 0.23 9.49 -1.38
C ILE A 121 1.31 8.73 -2.12
N TRP A 122 1.30 8.74 -3.46
CA TRP A 122 2.23 7.98 -4.25
C TRP A 122 3.02 8.86 -5.22
N HIS A 123 4.13 8.33 -5.70
CA HIS A 123 4.94 8.98 -6.73
C HIS A 123 5.65 7.93 -7.58
N LEU A 124 5.67 8.13 -8.90
CA LEU A 124 6.51 7.35 -9.80
C LEU A 124 7.97 7.79 -9.65
N GLU A 125 8.75 7.05 -8.86
CA GLU A 125 10.14 7.38 -8.57
C GLU A 125 11.04 7.18 -9.81
N ARG A 126 10.84 6.08 -10.54
CA ARG A 126 11.60 5.80 -11.77
C ARG A 126 10.93 4.74 -12.65
N VAL A 127 11.35 4.70 -13.91
CA VAL A 127 11.02 3.64 -14.88
C VAL A 127 12.29 2.87 -15.21
N ILE A 128 12.25 1.54 -15.04
CA ILE A 128 13.33 0.63 -15.42
C ILE A 128 13.29 0.45 -16.93
N LYS A 129 14.41 0.78 -17.57
CA LYS A 129 14.63 0.64 -19.02
C LYS A 129 15.01 -0.78 -19.39
#